data_AF-A0A4Y2TM62-F1
#
_entry.id   AF-A0A4Y2TM62-F1
#
_cell.length_a   1.000
_cell.length_b   1.000
_cell.length_c   1.000
_cell.angle_alpha   90.00
_cell.angle_beta   90.00
_cell.angle_gamma   90.00
#
_symmetry.space_group_name_H-M   'P 1'
#
loop_
_entity.id
_entity.type
_entity.pdbx_description
1 polymer ?
#
loop_
_entity_poly.entity_id
_entity_poly.type
_entity_poly.pdbx_seq_one_letter_code
_entity_poly.pdbx_strand_id
1 'polypeptide(L)'
;MVESSQYANPIPTKTPTLSLSPTKLTPNNDFKLVSPKKAAKPQYEEAKTVIKTSNRFLHLMDVTEKDSLNDSPKISIPAINIKLTEDYNLTVQKISRNFPETIIKYDRGYIRISLFSLDEREKIFEFLYTSEKEYVLCDSRKYTCQNSN
;
A
#
# COMPACT_ATOMS: atom_id res chain seq x y z
N MET A 1 -4.91 -39.46 25.59
CA MET A 1 -5.08 -38.48 26.69
C MET A 1 -3.72 -38.26 27.33
N VAL A 2 -3.08 -37.11 27.10
CA VAL A 2 -2.54 -36.17 28.11
C VAL A 2 -1.99 -34.99 27.31
N GLU A 3 -2.56 -33.83 27.62
CA GLU A 3 -2.35 -32.50 27.10
C GLU A 3 -1.40 -31.75 28.06
N SER A 4 -0.40 -31.03 27.55
CA SER A 4 0.38 -30.00 28.26
C SER A 4 1.32 -29.33 27.23
N SER A 5 1.53 -28.02 27.12
CA SER A 5 1.26 -26.90 28.03
C SER A 5 1.10 -25.60 27.24
N GLN A 6 0.07 -24.84 27.57
CA GLN A 6 -0.12 -23.42 27.22
C GLN A 6 0.93 -22.55 27.91
N TYR A 7 1.53 -21.62 27.17
CA TYR A 7 2.29 -20.51 27.75
C TYR A 7 1.32 -19.43 28.25
N ALA A 8 1.21 -19.29 29.57
CA ALA A 8 0.47 -18.22 30.22
C ALA A 8 1.40 -17.03 30.52
N ASN A 9 1.08 -15.85 29.99
CA ASN A 9 1.71 -14.58 30.39
C ASN A 9 0.74 -13.82 31.31
N PRO A 10 1.12 -13.45 32.54
CA PRO A 10 0.24 -12.67 33.43
C PRO A 10 0.31 -11.17 33.12
N ILE A 11 -0.87 -10.54 33.06
CA ILE A 11 -1.09 -9.09 32.93
C ILE A 11 -0.85 -8.41 34.30
N PRO A 12 -0.08 -7.32 34.40
CA PRO A 12 0.00 -6.54 35.64
C PRO A 12 -1.17 -5.57 35.77
N THR A 13 -2.00 -5.76 36.80
CA THR A 13 -3.01 -4.82 37.28
C THR A 13 -2.38 -3.86 38.29
N LYS A 14 -2.35 -2.55 37.99
CA LYS A 14 -2.18 -1.50 39.00
C LYS A 14 -3.16 -0.36 38.73
N THR A 15 -4.07 -0.19 39.69
CA THR A 15 -5.09 0.86 39.83
C THR A 15 -4.47 2.20 40.24
N PRO A 16 -5.05 3.36 39.85
CA PRO A 16 -4.61 4.67 40.30
C PRO A 16 -5.38 5.10 41.56
N THR A 17 -4.69 5.36 42.66
CA THR A 17 -5.29 5.97 43.86
C THR A 17 -4.95 7.46 43.90
N LEU A 18 -5.98 8.29 43.74
CA LEU A 18 -5.97 9.73 44.05
C LEU A 18 -6.04 9.91 45.57
N SER A 19 -5.16 10.73 46.17
CA SER A 19 -5.39 11.29 47.50
C SER A 19 -4.86 12.72 47.59
N LEU A 20 -5.77 13.67 47.81
CA LEU A 20 -5.52 15.10 47.98
C LEU A 20 -4.91 15.43 49.34
N SER A 21 -4.11 16.51 49.39
CA SER A 21 -4.30 17.56 50.42
C SER A 21 -3.60 18.87 49.99
N PRO A 22 -4.26 20.04 50.10
CA PRO A 22 -3.61 21.32 49.86
C PRO A 22 -2.82 21.74 51.10
N THR A 23 -1.51 21.93 50.96
CA THR A 23 -0.65 22.50 51.99
C THR A 23 -1.10 23.93 52.31
N LYS A 24 -1.51 24.19 53.55
CA LYS A 24 -1.72 25.55 54.08
C LYS A 24 -0.41 26.31 53.99
N LEU A 25 -0.30 27.26 53.06
CA LEU A 25 0.77 28.23 53.02
C LEU A 25 0.37 29.45 53.86
N THR A 26 1.20 29.75 54.84
CA THR A 26 1.22 30.99 55.64
C THR A 26 1.22 32.20 54.69
N PRO A 27 0.39 33.25 54.91
CA PRO A 27 0.38 34.40 54.02
C PRO A 27 1.61 35.26 54.31
N ASN A 28 2.72 35.02 53.60
CA ASN A 28 3.76 36.02 53.49
C ASN A 28 3.18 37.17 52.66
N ASN A 29 2.94 38.30 53.34
CA ASN A 29 2.16 39.43 52.84
C ASN A 29 2.97 40.38 51.94
N ASP A 30 3.99 39.85 51.26
CA ASP A 30 4.97 40.63 50.48
C ASP A 30 4.54 40.86 49.02
N PHE A 31 3.35 40.40 48.63
CA PHE A 31 2.85 40.58 47.28
C PHE A 31 2.16 41.94 47.13
N LYS A 32 2.77 42.84 46.36
CA LYS A 32 2.08 44.06 45.90
C LYS A 32 1.11 43.71 44.78
N LEU A 33 -0.15 44.07 44.95
CA LEU A 33 -1.16 44.01 43.89
C LEU A 33 -0.78 45.00 42.78
N VAL A 34 -0.37 44.48 41.62
CA VAL A 34 -0.06 45.28 40.43
C VAL A 34 -1.31 45.51 39.59
N SER A 35 -1.39 46.65 38.92
CA SER A 35 -2.50 46.95 37.99
C SER A 35 -2.54 45.90 36.87
N PRO A 36 -3.72 45.38 36.50
CA PRO A 36 -3.84 44.44 35.38
C PRO A 36 -3.29 45.08 34.11
N LYS A 37 -2.28 44.46 33.50
CA LYS A 37 -1.78 44.87 32.18
C LYS A 37 -2.87 44.53 31.16
N LYS A 38 -3.28 45.48 30.33
CA LYS A 38 -4.31 45.22 29.30
C LYS A 38 -3.82 44.13 28.35
N ALA A 39 -4.66 43.13 28.09
CA ALA A 39 -4.40 42.10 27.08
C ALA A 39 -4.29 42.71 25.68
N ALA A 40 -3.53 42.06 24.79
CA ALA A 40 -3.47 42.45 23.39
C ALA A 40 -4.88 42.40 22.77
N LYS A 41 -5.24 43.41 21.97
CA LYS A 41 -6.52 43.42 21.26
C LYS A 41 -6.53 42.29 20.22
N PRO A 42 -7.63 41.53 20.08
CA PRO A 42 -7.76 40.56 19.00
C PRO A 42 -7.68 41.29 17.65
N GLN A 43 -6.86 40.77 16.75
CA GLN A 43 -6.76 41.27 15.38
C GLN A 43 -8.01 40.79 14.62
N TYR A 44 -8.68 41.70 13.91
CA TYR A 44 -9.81 41.33 13.06
C TYR A 44 -9.32 40.38 11.95
N GLU A 45 -10.01 39.26 11.76
CA GLU A 45 -9.74 38.35 10.65
C GLU A 45 -10.04 39.09 9.34
N GLU A 46 -8.99 39.45 8.60
CA GLU A 46 -9.16 39.84 7.21
C GLU A 46 -9.79 38.68 6.44
N ALA A 47 -10.73 39.00 5.54
CA ALA A 47 -11.43 38.01 4.74
C ALA A 47 -10.42 37.06 4.08
N LYS A 48 -10.57 35.75 4.36
CA LYS A 48 -9.68 34.71 3.84
C LYS A 48 -9.59 34.85 2.32
N THR A 49 -8.47 35.36 1.83
CA THR A 49 -8.21 35.35 0.39
C THR A 49 -8.14 33.89 -0.03
N VAL A 50 -8.89 33.51 -1.06
CA VAL A 50 -8.89 32.15 -1.59
C VAL A 50 -7.47 31.85 -2.05
N ILE A 51 -6.79 30.94 -1.35
CA ILE A 51 -5.42 30.55 -1.67
C ILE A 51 -5.43 29.96 -3.07
N LYS A 52 -4.78 30.66 -4.02
CA LYS A 52 -4.60 30.16 -5.37
C LYS A 52 -3.53 29.07 -5.35
N THR A 53 -3.95 27.81 -5.31
CA THR A 53 -3.04 26.67 -5.44
C THR A 53 -2.80 26.36 -6.92
N SER A 54 -1.56 26.14 -7.33
CA SER A 54 -1.22 25.54 -8.62
C SER A 54 -0.49 24.21 -8.41
N ASN A 55 -0.87 23.20 -9.19
CA ASN A 55 -0.22 21.90 -9.14
C ASN A 55 1.03 21.93 -10.04
N ARG A 56 2.23 21.78 -9.44
CA ARG A 56 3.51 21.75 -10.17
C ARG A 56 3.69 20.51 -11.05
N PHE A 57 2.89 19.47 -10.85
CA PHE A 57 2.97 18.19 -11.56
C PHE A 57 1.94 18.04 -12.69
N LEU A 58 1.24 19.11 -13.08
CA LEU A 58 0.30 19.08 -14.23
C LEU A 58 0.95 18.48 -15.48
N HIS A 59 2.23 18.80 -15.72
CA HIS A 59 2.99 18.31 -16.87
C HIS A 59 3.24 16.80 -16.83
N LEU A 60 3.14 16.14 -15.67
CA LEU A 60 3.29 14.68 -15.56
C LEU A 60 2.02 13.92 -15.94
N MET A 61 0.84 14.54 -15.86
CA MET A 61 -0.41 13.90 -16.26
C MET A 61 -0.45 13.68 -17.78
N ASP A 62 0.05 14.66 -18.54
CA ASP A 62 0.14 14.64 -20.01
C ASP A 62 1.11 13.59 -20.57
N VAL A 63 2.07 13.10 -19.77
CA VAL A 63 3.06 12.10 -20.21
C VAL A 63 2.40 10.74 -20.47
N THR A 64 1.29 10.45 -19.78
CA THR A 64 0.52 9.21 -19.99
C THR A 64 -0.05 9.12 -21.42
N GLU A 65 -0.24 10.25 -22.11
CA GLU A 65 -0.84 10.29 -23.45
C GLU A 65 0.15 10.68 -24.56
N LYS A 66 1.22 11.43 -24.26
CA LYS A 66 2.17 11.93 -25.28
C LYS A 66 3.33 11.01 -25.63
N ASP A 67 3.67 10.02 -24.80
CA ASP A 67 4.69 9.02 -25.14
C ASP A 67 4.21 7.98 -26.18
N SER A 68 2.99 8.14 -26.72
CA SER A 68 2.38 7.22 -27.68
C SER A 68 2.39 7.69 -29.14
N LEU A 69 2.99 8.85 -29.48
CA LEU A 69 2.87 9.43 -30.84
C LEU A 69 4.11 9.29 -31.74
N ASN A 70 5.29 9.00 -31.19
CA ASN A 70 6.53 8.84 -31.99
C ASN A 70 7.23 7.49 -31.86
N ASP A 71 6.77 6.62 -30.96
CA ASP A 71 7.08 5.20 -31.03
C ASP A 71 5.78 4.51 -31.48
N SER A 72 5.89 3.53 -32.38
CA SER A 72 4.81 2.59 -32.64
C SER A 72 4.20 2.14 -31.30
N PRO A 73 2.87 1.95 -31.19
CA PRO A 73 2.25 1.58 -29.93
C PRO A 73 2.96 0.34 -29.40
N LYS A 74 3.83 0.51 -28.39
CA LYS A 74 4.49 -0.60 -27.71
C LYS A 74 3.38 -1.33 -27.01
N ILE A 75 2.89 -2.39 -27.63
CA ILE A 75 1.86 -3.26 -27.10
C ILE A 75 2.43 -3.82 -25.80
N SER A 76 2.11 -3.17 -24.67
CA SER A 76 2.51 -3.64 -23.35
C SER A 76 1.67 -4.87 -23.07
N ILE A 77 2.27 -6.04 -23.17
CA ILE A 77 1.66 -7.33 -22.88
C ILE A 77 1.59 -7.49 -21.34
N PRO A 78 0.39 -7.60 -20.75
CA PRO A 78 0.24 -7.80 -19.31
C PRO A 78 0.88 -9.13 -18.88
N ALA A 79 1.54 -9.10 -17.72
CA ALA A 79 2.10 -10.30 -17.12
C ALA A 79 0.99 -11.22 -16.58
N ILE A 80 1.25 -12.52 -16.60
CA ILE A 80 0.38 -13.55 -16.02
C ILE A 80 0.94 -13.90 -14.65
N ASN A 81 0.12 -13.83 -13.60
CA ASN A 81 0.50 -14.22 -12.25
C ASN A 81 -0.21 -15.51 -11.89
N ILE A 82 0.53 -16.61 -11.75
CA ILE A 82 -0.01 -17.89 -11.34
C ILE A 82 0.04 -17.96 -9.81
N LYS A 83 -1.04 -18.42 -9.18
CA LYS A 83 -1.06 -18.65 -7.74
C LYS A 83 -0.12 -19.80 -7.37
N LEU A 84 0.55 -19.69 -6.24
CA LEU A 84 1.45 -20.74 -5.78
C LEU A 84 0.65 -21.98 -5.35
N THR A 85 0.81 -23.08 -6.08
CA THR A 85 0.24 -24.40 -5.76
C THR A 85 1.35 -25.39 -5.39
N GLU A 86 1.02 -26.56 -4.82
CA GLU A 86 2.03 -27.57 -4.47
C GLU A 86 2.85 -28.03 -5.68
N ASP A 87 2.24 -28.06 -6.86
CA ASP A 87 2.85 -28.50 -8.11
C ASP A 87 3.42 -27.35 -8.97
N TYR A 88 3.58 -26.15 -8.40
CA TYR A 88 4.04 -24.97 -9.15
C TYR A 88 5.37 -25.22 -9.88
N ASN A 89 6.28 -25.99 -9.28
CA ASN A 89 7.56 -26.35 -9.86
C ASN A 89 7.40 -27.08 -11.20
N LEU A 90 6.42 -27.98 -11.29
CA LEU A 90 6.13 -28.72 -12.52
C LEU A 90 5.51 -27.80 -13.58
N THR A 91 4.62 -26.90 -13.18
CA THR A 91 4.06 -25.86 -14.06
C THR A 91 5.15 -24.96 -14.63
N VAL A 92 6.05 -24.46 -13.78
CA VAL A 92 7.19 -23.62 -14.19
C VAL A 92 8.06 -24.37 -15.19
N GLN A 93 8.42 -25.63 -14.91
CA GLN A 93 9.23 -26.43 -15.83
C GLN A 93 8.55 -26.63 -17.19
N LYS A 94 7.24 -26.91 -17.20
CA LYS A 94 6.47 -27.07 -18.46
C LYS A 94 6.46 -25.76 -19.25
N ILE A 95 6.24 -24.62 -18.60
CA ILE A 95 6.21 -23.32 -19.27
C ILE A 95 7.60 -22.98 -19.81
N SER A 96 8.67 -23.12 -19.02
CA SER A 96 10.04 -22.86 -19.48
C SER A 96 10.47 -23.74 -20.67
N ARG A 97 9.94 -24.97 -20.77
CA ARG A 97 10.24 -25.88 -21.91
C ARG A 97 9.49 -25.50 -23.19
N ASN A 98 8.23 -25.08 -23.07
CA ASN A 98 7.39 -24.74 -24.22
C ASN A 98 7.57 -23.28 -24.68
N PHE A 99 7.95 -22.39 -23.77
CA PHE A 99 8.05 -20.95 -23.99
C PHE A 99 9.36 -20.40 -23.41
N PRO A 100 10.51 -20.74 -24.02
CA PRO A 100 11.84 -20.42 -23.48
C PRO A 100 12.13 -18.92 -23.43
N GLU A 101 11.45 -18.12 -24.25
CA GLU A 101 11.61 -16.66 -24.26
C GLU A 101 10.92 -15.99 -23.06
N THR A 102 10.06 -16.70 -22.31
CA THR A 102 9.34 -16.11 -21.18
C THR A 102 10.22 -15.92 -19.94
N ILE A 103 10.01 -14.81 -19.25
CA ILE A 103 10.70 -14.53 -17.98
C ILE A 103 9.78 -14.94 -16.83
N ILE A 104 10.24 -15.89 -16.02
CA ILE A 104 9.51 -16.39 -14.85
C ILE A 104 10.20 -15.90 -13.59
N LYS A 105 9.45 -15.27 -12.69
CA LYS A 105 9.94 -14.76 -11.40
C LYS A 105 8.94 -15.04 -10.29
N TYR A 106 9.43 -15.28 -9.08
CA TYR A 106 8.59 -15.25 -7.89
C TYR A 106 8.39 -13.79 -7.45
N ASP A 107 7.15 -13.37 -7.30
CA ASP A 107 6.79 -12.02 -6.85
C ASP A 107 5.54 -12.06 -5.98
N ARG A 108 5.66 -11.55 -4.74
CA ARG A 108 4.54 -11.38 -3.78
C ARG A 108 3.61 -12.59 -3.62
N GLY A 109 4.15 -13.80 -3.57
CA GLY A 109 3.34 -15.03 -3.42
C GLY A 109 2.79 -15.61 -4.71
N TYR A 110 3.15 -15.02 -5.86
CA TYR A 110 2.78 -15.50 -7.19
C TYR A 110 4.02 -15.87 -8.01
N ILE A 111 3.80 -16.75 -8.98
CA ILE A 111 4.75 -16.97 -10.08
C ILE A 111 4.35 -16.03 -11.22
N ARG A 112 5.13 -14.97 -11.38
CA ARG A 112 4.94 -13.94 -12.39
C ARG A 112 5.64 -14.33 -13.69
N ILE A 113 4.89 -14.45 -14.76
CA ILE A 113 5.35 -14.76 -16.11
C ILE A 113 5.23 -13.50 -16.95
N SER A 114 6.36 -13.03 -17.47
CA SER A 114 6.43 -11.92 -18.41
C SER A 114 6.67 -12.48 -19.82
N LEU A 115 5.87 -12.01 -20.77
CA LEU A 115 5.86 -12.50 -22.15
C LEU A 115 6.22 -11.40 -23.12
N PHE A 116 6.75 -11.81 -24.29
CA PHE A 116 7.17 -10.90 -25.35
C PHE A 116 6.29 -10.99 -26.60
N SER A 117 5.48 -12.05 -26.74
CA SER A 117 4.54 -12.25 -27.85
C SER A 117 3.10 -12.46 -27.37
N LEU A 118 2.13 -11.93 -28.14
CA LEU A 118 0.70 -12.16 -27.89
C LEU A 118 0.29 -13.61 -28.17
N ASP A 119 0.90 -14.25 -29.18
CA ASP A 119 0.59 -15.64 -29.53
C ASP A 119 1.04 -16.60 -28.44
N GLU A 120 2.22 -16.35 -27.84
CA GLU A 120 2.70 -17.13 -26.70
C GLU A 120 1.79 -16.96 -25.48
N ARG A 121 1.23 -15.76 -25.30
CA ARG A 121 0.29 -15.47 -24.22
C ARG A 121 -0.97 -16.30 -24.33
N GLU A 122 -1.54 -16.39 -25.52
CA GLU A 122 -2.74 -17.18 -25.77
C GLU A 122 -2.50 -18.68 -25.53
N LYS A 123 -1.37 -19.20 -26.01
CA LYS A 123 -0.99 -20.60 -25.74
C LYS A 123 -0.76 -20.89 -24.27
N ILE A 124 -0.15 -19.95 -23.52
CA ILE A 124 0.00 -20.09 -22.07
C ILE A 124 -1.36 -20.05 -21.38
N PHE A 125 -2.28 -19.20 -21.80
CA PHE A 125 -3.65 -19.20 -21.27
C PHE A 125 -4.36 -20.53 -21.49
N GLU A 126 -4.31 -21.06 -22.70
CA GLU A 126 -4.91 -22.35 -23.03
C GLU A 126 -4.33 -23.48 -22.18
N PHE A 127 -3.00 -23.48 -21.99
CA PHE A 127 -2.32 -24.42 -21.10
C PHE A 127 -2.79 -24.28 -19.64
N LEU A 128 -2.89 -23.06 -19.11
CA LEU A 128 -3.33 -22.83 -17.73
C LEU A 128 -4.79 -23.21 -17.53
N TYR A 129 -5.65 -22.92 -18.49
CA TYR A 129 -7.06 -23.30 -18.48
C TYR A 129 -7.21 -24.83 -18.49
N THR A 130 -6.52 -25.53 -19.40
CA THR A 130 -6.58 -27.00 -19.52
C THR A 130 -6.00 -27.71 -18.29
N SER A 131 -5.06 -27.08 -17.59
CA SER A 131 -4.44 -27.61 -16.38
C SER A 131 -5.11 -27.14 -15.08
N GLU A 132 -6.27 -26.48 -15.18
CA GLU A 132 -7.07 -25.98 -14.06
C GLU A 132 -6.26 -25.12 -13.07
N LYS A 133 -5.35 -24.29 -13.60
CA LYS A 133 -4.50 -23.41 -12.79
C LYS A 133 -5.17 -22.06 -12.56
N GLU A 134 -5.21 -21.65 -11.30
CA GLU A 134 -5.68 -20.33 -10.91
C GLU A 134 -4.62 -19.27 -11.24
N TYR A 135 -4.99 -18.25 -12.01
CA TYR A 135 -4.13 -17.15 -12.39
C TYR A 135 -4.84 -15.80 -12.30
N VAL A 136 -4.04 -14.74 -12.20
CA VAL A 136 -4.48 -13.34 -12.08
C VAL A 136 -3.75 -12.51 -13.13
N LEU A 137 -4.51 -11.68 -13.85
CA LEU A 137 -3.97 -10.77 -14.85
C LEU A 137 -3.77 -9.40 -14.26
N CYS A 138 -2.52 -8.94 -14.22
CA CYS A 138 -2.20 -7.59 -13.78
C CYS A 138 -1.76 -6.75 -14.98
N ASP A 139 -2.58 -5.75 -15.29
CA ASP A 139 -2.23 -4.73 -16.27
C ASP A 139 -1.28 -3.71 -15.63
N SER A 140 -0.07 -3.61 -16.17
CA SER A 140 0.93 -2.63 -15.73
C SER A 140 0.47 -1.19 -15.92
N ARG A 141 -0.49 -0.93 -16.83
CA ARG A 141 -1.03 0.41 -17.09
C ARG A 141 -2.15 0.82 -16.15
N LYS A 142 -2.86 -0.13 -15.54
CA LYS A 142 -4.03 0.15 -14.70
C LYS A 142 -3.86 -0.14 -13.22
N TYR A 143 -2.74 -0.74 -12.80
CA TYR A 143 -2.52 -1.19 -11.40
C TYR A 143 -3.65 -2.07 -10.83
N THR A 144 -4.51 -2.61 -11.70
CA THR A 144 -5.64 -3.46 -11.33
C THR A 144 -5.34 -4.88 -11.76
N CYS A 145 -5.50 -5.80 -10.82
CA CYS A 145 -5.43 -7.22 -11.09
C CYS A 145 -6.86 -7.77 -11.19
N GLN A 146 -7.18 -8.43 -12.30
CA GLN A 146 -8.46 -9.10 -12.50
C GLN A 146 -8.27 -10.60 -12.24
N ASN A 147 -9.16 -11.18 -11.43
CA ASN A 147 -9.16 -12.62 -11.20
C ASN A 147 -9.63 -13.34 -12.48
N SER A 148 -9.02 -14.48 -12.80
CA SER A 148 -9.65 -15.44 -13.69
C SER A 148 -10.90 -15.99 -12.99
N ASN A 149 -12.05 -15.92 -13.67
CA ASN A 149 -13.25 -16.67 -13.26
C ASN A 149 -13.08 -18.14 -13.59
#